data_AF-A0A2A5VZ93-F1
#
_entry.id   AF-A0A2A5VZ93-F1
#
_cell.length_a   1.000
_cell.length_b   1.000
_cell.length_c   1.000
_cell.angle_alpha   90.00
_cell.angle_beta   90.00
_cell.angle_gamma   90.00
#
_symmetry.space_group_name_H-M   'P 1'
#
loop_
_entity.id
_entity.type
_entity.pdbx_description
1 polymer ?
#
loop_
_entity_poly.entity_id
_entity_poly.type
_entity_poly.pdbx_seq_one_letter_code
_entity_poly.pdbx_strand_id
1 'polypeptide(L)'
;MQECVHQKLLGKTQIAIGIIAALGMFALMSKCLLPYTFSDDKMIAQLQACLAATPIATTFWFAVNMFMIVLADQRRQKKSTD
;
A
#
# COMPACT_ATOMS: atom_id res chain seq x y z
N MET A 1 11.33 19.86 19.13
CA MET A 1 10.19 20.00 18.19
C MET A 1 9.96 18.66 17.50
N GLN A 2 8.70 18.33 17.18
CA GLN A 2 8.16 17.04 16.71
C GLN A 2 7.90 15.97 17.78
N GLU A 3 6.89 16.22 18.60
CA GLU A 3 6.08 15.19 19.28
C GLU A 3 5.17 14.44 18.26
N CYS A 4 5.72 14.08 17.09
CA CYS A 4 5.03 13.31 16.05
C CYS A 4 5.30 11.80 16.18
N VAL A 5 5.65 11.33 17.39
CA VAL A 5 6.15 9.97 17.60
C VAL A 5 5.04 8.94 17.88
N HIS A 6 3.82 9.30 18.33
CA HIS A 6 3.01 8.21 18.93
C HIS A 6 1.47 8.21 18.99
N GLN A 7 0.71 9.25 18.64
CA GLN A 7 -0.61 9.35 19.29
C GLN A 7 -1.82 8.59 18.67
N LYS A 8 -1.60 7.76 17.62
CA LYS A 8 -2.40 6.57 17.18
C LYS A 8 -2.08 6.31 15.70
N LEU A 9 -1.01 5.57 15.44
CA LEU A 9 -0.33 5.56 14.13
C LEU A 9 -1.14 4.97 12.96
N LEU A 10 -2.25 4.29 13.20
CA LEU A 10 -3.35 4.04 12.27
C LEU A 10 -4.44 3.29 13.07
N GLY A 11 -5.72 3.54 12.84
CA GLY A 11 -6.76 2.68 13.42
C GLY A 11 -6.63 1.24 12.89
N LYS A 12 -7.00 0.21 13.67
CA LYS A 12 -6.98 -1.21 13.21
C LYS A 12 -7.70 -1.38 11.86
N THR A 13 -8.77 -0.61 11.64
CA THR A 13 -9.51 -0.53 10.38
C THR A 13 -8.67 0.02 9.22
N GLN A 14 -7.85 1.03 9.46
CA GLN A 14 -7.02 1.65 8.41
C GLN A 14 -5.89 0.69 7.98
N ILE A 15 -5.34 -0.08 8.93
CA ILE A 15 -4.34 -1.12 8.65
C ILE A 15 -5.02 -2.21 7.82
N ALA A 16 -6.20 -2.67 8.21
CA ALA A 16 -6.95 -3.67 7.45
C ALA A 16 -7.26 -3.20 6.01
N ILE A 17 -7.66 -1.94 5.82
CA ILE A 17 -7.88 -1.36 4.48
C ILE A 17 -6.58 -1.36 3.68
N GLY A 18 -5.45 -1.00 4.29
CA GLY A 18 -4.14 -1.13 3.68
C GLY A 18 -3.86 -2.58 3.22
N ILE A 19 -4.21 -3.60 4.03
CA ILE A 19 -3.86 -5.02 3.76
C ILE A 19 -4.66 -5.51 2.58
N ILE A 20 -5.95 -5.21 2.59
CA ILE A 20 -6.85 -5.54 1.52
C ILE A 20 -6.42 -4.84 0.22
N ALA A 21 -6.05 -3.56 0.31
CA ALA A 21 -5.61 -2.77 -0.84
C ALA A 21 -4.26 -3.27 -1.41
N ALA A 22 -3.31 -3.65 -0.56
CA ALA A 22 -2.02 -4.20 -0.98
C ALA A 22 -2.15 -5.62 -1.58
N LEU A 23 -2.99 -6.48 -0.99
CA LEU A 23 -3.31 -7.79 -1.56
C LEU A 23 -4.01 -7.66 -2.92
N GLY A 24 -4.93 -6.70 -3.05
CA GLY A 24 -5.56 -6.36 -4.33
C GLY A 24 -4.53 -5.92 -5.37
N MET A 25 -3.64 -5.00 -5.01
CA MET A 25 -2.59 -4.49 -5.89
C MET A 25 -1.60 -5.58 -6.32
N PHE A 26 -1.25 -6.49 -5.40
CA PHE A 26 -0.39 -7.64 -5.68
C PHE A 26 -1.03 -8.61 -6.68
N ALA A 27 -2.31 -8.93 -6.51
CA ALA A 27 -3.06 -9.79 -7.44
C ALA A 27 -3.19 -9.16 -8.83
N LEU A 28 -3.44 -7.84 -8.88
CA LEU A 28 -3.57 -7.08 -10.12
C LEU A 28 -2.23 -7.03 -10.88
N MET A 29 -1.14 -6.71 -10.18
CA MET A 29 0.20 -6.66 -10.78
C MET A 29 0.71 -8.02 -11.21
N SER A 30 0.41 -9.10 -10.47
CA SER A 30 0.76 -10.47 -10.89
C SER A 30 0.12 -10.87 -12.22
N LYS A 31 -1.06 -10.32 -12.55
CA LYS A 31 -1.73 -10.55 -13.84
C LYS A 31 -1.24 -9.61 -14.94
N CYS A 32 -0.98 -8.34 -14.62
CA CYS A 32 -0.48 -7.35 -15.58
C CYS A 32 0.99 -7.53 -15.99
N LEU A 33 1.83 -8.10 -15.12
CA LEU A 33 3.25 -8.33 -15.44
C LEU A 33 3.50 -9.62 -16.22
N LEU A 34 2.55 -10.57 -16.22
CA LEU A 34 2.69 -11.85 -16.92
C LEU A 34 3.02 -11.72 -18.43
N PRO A 35 2.45 -10.76 -19.20
CA PRO A 35 2.82 -10.58 -20.60
C PRO A 35 4.12 -9.77 -20.83
N TYR A 36 4.71 -9.18 -19.79
CA TYR A 36 5.90 -8.32 -19.89
C TYR A 36 7.20 -8.98 -19.41
N THR A 37 7.14 -10.23 -18.94
CA THR A 37 8.30 -10.96 -18.45
C THR A 37 9.07 -11.65 -19.59
N PHE A 38 10.39 -11.48 -19.59
CA PHE A 38 11.30 -11.85 -20.69
C PHE A 38 11.64 -13.35 -20.79
N SER A 39 10.80 -14.25 -20.27
CA SER A 39 11.12 -15.69 -20.17
C SER A 39 10.00 -16.55 -20.77
N ASP A 40 10.35 -17.44 -21.72
CA ASP A 40 9.44 -18.43 -22.33
C ASP A 40 8.90 -19.45 -21.30
N ASP A 41 9.62 -19.63 -20.18
CA ASP A 41 9.26 -20.55 -19.12
C ASP A 41 8.28 -19.93 -18.11
N LYS A 42 7.05 -20.48 -18.07
CA LYS A 42 5.93 -19.97 -17.26
C LYS A 42 6.24 -19.87 -15.77
N MET A 43 7.10 -20.75 -15.24
CA MET A 43 7.50 -20.71 -13.83
C MET A 43 8.42 -19.52 -13.51
N ILE A 44 9.39 -19.23 -14.37
CA ILE A 44 10.36 -18.15 -14.14
C ILE A 44 9.68 -16.79 -14.34
N ALA A 45 8.83 -16.68 -15.36
CA ALA A 45 7.99 -15.52 -15.62
C ALA A 45 7.10 -15.16 -14.41
N GLN A 46 6.45 -16.15 -13.79
CA GLN A 46 5.60 -15.91 -12.63
C GLN A 46 6.42 -15.55 -11.38
N LEU A 47 7.57 -16.18 -11.15
CA LEU A 47 8.43 -15.85 -10.02
C LEU A 47 8.93 -14.41 -10.08
N GLN A 48 9.34 -13.97 -11.28
CA GLN A 48 9.82 -12.61 -11.54
C GLN A 48 8.68 -11.59 -11.42
N ALA A 49 7.48 -11.92 -11.90
CA ALA A 49 6.29 -11.09 -11.71
C ALA A 49 5.92 -10.95 -10.22
N CYS A 50 6.00 -12.02 -9.41
CA CYS A 50 5.77 -11.97 -7.97
C CYS A 50 6.84 -11.16 -7.22
N LEU A 51 8.11 -11.33 -7.58
CA LEU A 51 9.23 -10.56 -7.01
C LEU A 51 9.13 -9.07 -7.33
N ALA A 52 8.65 -8.70 -8.51
CA ALA A 52 8.39 -7.31 -8.88
C ALA A 52 7.09 -6.76 -8.27
N ALA A 53 6.05 -7.59 -8.14
CA ALA A 53 4.78 -7.19 -7.54
C ALA A 53 4.88 -6.91 -6.04
N THR A 54 5.79 -7.59 -5.33
CA THR A 54 6.00 -7.44 -3.88
C THR A 54 6.43 -6.01 -3.46
N PRO A 55 7.50 -5.41 -4.02
CA PRO A 55 7.88 -4.03 -3.72
C PRO A 55 6.81 -3.03 -4.18
N ILE A 56 6.14 -3.25 -5.31
CA ILE A 56 5.04 -2.39 -5.79
C ILE A 56 3.89 -2.37 -4.78
N ALA A 57 3.46 -3.55 -4.31
CA ALA A 57 2.42 -3.68 -3.30
C ALA A 57 2.84 -3.05 -1.96
N THR A 58 4.12 -3.15 -1.60
CA THR A 58 4.69 -2.54 -0.38
C THR A 58 4.71 -1.02 -0.48
N THR A 59 5.13 -0.44 -1.61
CA THR A 59 5.10 1.00 -1.82
C THR A 59 3.66 1.52 -1.82
N PHE A 60 2.73 0.80 -2.45
CA PHE A 60 1.30 1.14 -2.44
C PHE A 60 0.72 1.13 -1.02
N TRP A 61 1.05 0.11 -0.23
CA TRP A 61 0.71 0.03 1.19
C TRP A 61 1.17 1.27 1.96
N PHE A 62 2.44 1.68 1.80
CA PHE A 62 2.98 2.86 2.46
C PHE A 62 2.27 4.14 2.02
N ALA A 63 1.99 4.28 0.73
CA ALA A 63 1.28 5.44 0.19
C ALA A 63 -0.14 5.57 0.77
N VAL A 64 -0.89 4.47 0.86
CA VAL A 64 -2.23 4.44 1.46
C VAL A 64 -2.18 4.85 2.93
N ASN A 65 -1.20 4.34 3.70
CA ASN A 65 -1.06 4.71 5.10
C ASN A 65 -0.74 6.19 5.29
N MET A 66 0.19 6.74 4.52
CA MET A 66 0.52 8.17 4.55
C MET A 66 -0.68 9.05 4.19
N PHE A 67 -1.44 8.68 3.15
CA PHE A 67 -2.63 9.40 2.74
C PHE A 67 -3.71 9.41 3.84
N MET A 68 -3.92 8.27 4.51
CA MET A 68 -4.88 8.14 5.61
C MET A 68 -4.47 8.96 6.85
N ILE A 69 -3.18 9.08 7.12
CA ILE A 69 -2.66 9.96 8.18
C ILE A 69 -2.97 11.42 7.85
N VAL A 70 -2.69 11.88 6.62
CA VAL A 70 -2.99 13.25 6.19
C VAL A 70 -4.49 13.57 6.29
N LEU A 71 -5.36 12.63 5.87
CA LEU A 71 -6.81 12.82 6.01
C LEU A 71 -7.27 12.89 7.47
N ALA A 72 -6.68 12.09 8.35
CA ALA A 72 -6.98 12.14 9.78
C ALA A 72 -6.57 13.49 10.39
N ASP A 73 -5.42 14.03 10.00
CA ASP A 73 -4.95 15.34 10.42
C ASP A 73 -5.84 16.48 9.91
N GLN A 74 -6.24 16.45 8.63
CA GLN A 74 -7.17 17.46 8.08
C GLN A 74 -8.53 17.44 8.79
N ARG A 75 -9.07 16.25 9.11
CA ARG A 75 -10.32 16.12 9.87
C ARG A 75 -10.20 16.69 11.27
N ARG A 76 -9.08 16.49 11.95
CA ARG A 76 -8.82 17.05 13.29
C ARG A 76 -8.76 18.58 13.23
N GLN A 77 -8.03 19.14 12.27
CA GLN A 77 -7.94 20.60 12.11
C GLN A 77 -9.30 21.24 11.83
N LYS A 78 -10.10 20.65 10.93
CA LYS A 78 -11.46 21.15 10.64
C LYS A 78 -12.37 21.18 11.86
N LYS A 79 -12.19 20.25 12.80
CA LYS A 79 -13.01 20.13 14.01
C LYS A 79 -12.56 21.06 15.15
N SER A 80 -11.36 21.63 15.05
CA SER A 80 -10.82 22.59 16.01
C SER A 80 -11.10 24.04 15.63
N THR A 81 -11.59 24.28 14.41
CA THR A 81 -11.94 25.62 13.88
C THR A 81 -13.44 25.93 13.98
N ASP A 82 -14.26 24.94 14.35
CA ASP A 82 -15.70 25.07 14.66
C ASP A 82 -15.89 25.02 16.18
#